data_AF-A0A699UJB2-F1
#
_entry.id   AF-A0A699UJB2-F1
#
_cell.length_a   1.000
_cell.length_b   1.000
_cell.length_c   1.000
_cell.angle_alpha   90.00
_cell.angle_beta   90.00
_cell.angle_gamma   90.00
#
_symmetry.space_group_name_H-M   'P 1'
#
loop_
_entity.id
_entity.type
_entity.pdbx_description
1 polymer ?
#
loop_
_entity_poly.entity_id
_entity_poly.type
_entity_poly.pdbx_seq_one_letter_code
_entity_poly.pdbx_strand_id
1 'polypeptide(L)'
;ALIDRKKVIITEDTIRQNLRLDDADGIDCVPNEEIFDELARIGYEKLSTKLTFYKAFFSDQWKFLIHMIVHCLSAKRTAWNKFSSTMALAIICLATGRKFNFSKYIFTA
;
A
#
# COMPACT_ATOMS: atom_id res chain seq x y z
N ALA A 1 -19.28 -19.63 -1.60
CA ALA A 1 -20.21 -19.76 -0.44
C ALA A 1 -21.65 -19.82 -0.97
N LEU A 2 -22.62 -20.18 -0.13
CA LEU A 2 -24.03 -20.00 -0.46
C LEU A 2 -24.50 -18.66 0.15
N ILE A 3 -25.12 -17.80 -0.65
CA ILE A 3 -25.87 -16.62 -0.19
C ILE A 3 -27.32 -16.87 -0.62
N ASP A 4 -28.26 -16.84 0.32
CA ASP A 4 -29.68 -17.13 0.05
C ASP A 4 -29.92 -18.44 -0.70
N ARG A 5 -29.18 -19.49 -0.33
CA ARG A 5 -29.20 -20.83 -0.97
C ARG A 5 -28.74 -20.83 -2.44
N LYS A 6 -28.25 -19.71 -2.97
CA LYS A 6 -27.62 -19.62 -4.29
C LYS A 6 -26.11 -19.73 -4.17
N LYS A 7 -25.49 -20.55 -5.03
CA LYS A 7 -24.03 -20.65 -5.13
C LYS A 7 -23.50 -19.35 -5.73
N VAL A 8 -22.70 -18.62 -4.94
CA VAL A 8 -21.97 -17.44 -5.40
C VAL A 8 -20.49 -17.78 -5.43
N ILE A 9 -19.88 -17.54 -6.60
CA ILE A 9 -18.44 -17.63 -6.82
C ILE A 9 -17.93 -16.18 -6.86
N ILE A 10 -17.08 -15.83 -5.90
CA ILE A 10 -16.39 -14.54 -5.88
C ILE A 10 -14.96 -14.80 -6.34
N THR A 11 -14.57 -14.20 -7.46
CA THR A 11 -13.20 -14.25 -7.98
C THR A 11 -12.53 -12.88 -7.82
N GLU A 12 -11.20 -12.85 -7.84
CA GLU A 12 -10.43 -11.60 -7.89
C GLU A 12 -10.93 -10.69 -9.03
N ASP A 13 -11.07 -11.23 -10.24
CA ASP A 13 -11.58 -10.50 -11.41
C ASP A 13 -12.95 -9.85 -11.16
N THR A 14 -13.87 -10.59 -10.51
CA THR A 14 -15.20 -10.07 -10.18
C THR A 14 -15.12 -8.91 -9.19
N ILE A 15 -14.21 -9.00 -8.20
CA ILE A 15 -14.00 -7.91 -7.24
C ILE A 15 -13.38 -6.69 -7.94
N ARG A 16 -12.32 -6.90 -8.74
CA ARG A 16 -11.65 -5.83 -9.50
C ARG A 16 -12.62 -5.06 -10.38
N GLN A 17 -13.49 -5.76 -11.11
CA GLN A 17 -14.51 -5.15 -11.96
C GLN A 17 -15.54 -4.35 -11.14
N ASN A 18 -16.05 -4.92 -10.05
CA ASN A 18 -17.07 -4.26 -9.24
C ASN A 18 -16.54 -3.03 -8.47
N LEU A 19 -15.31 -3.12 -7.94
CA LEU A 19 -14.64 -2.02 -7.26
C LEU A 19 -13.97 -1.03 -8.23
N ARG A 20 -13.98 -1.33 -9.54
CA ARG A 20 -13.37 -0.54 -10.61
C ARG A 20 -11.87 -0.31 -10.36
N LEU A 21 -11.17 -1.35 -9.94
CA LEU A 21 -9.72 -1.33 -9.73
C LEU A 21 -8.98 -1.46 -11.08
N ASP A 22 -8.62 -0.32 -11.66
CA ASP A 22 -7.83 -0.19 -12.90
C ASP A 22 -6.31 -0.20 -12.62
N ASP A 23 -5.86 -1.20 -11.88
CA ASP A 23 -4.49 -1.29 -11.32
C ASP A 23 -3.73 -2.55 -11.71
N ALA A 24 -4.20 -3.31 -12.71
CA ALA A 24 -3.59 -4.58 -13.13
C ALA A 24 -2.13 -4.38 -13.58
N ASP A 25 -1.90 -3.30 -14.32
CA ASP A 25 -0.58 -2.87 -14.81
C ASP A 25 0.13 -1.95 -13.79
N GLY A 26 -0.39 -1.86 -12.57
CA GLY A 26 0.20 -1.07 -11.50
C GLY A 26 1.55 -1.64 -11.06
N ILE A 27 2.39 -0.76 -10.53
CA ILE A 27 3.67 -1.12 -9.94
C ILE A 27 3.44 -1.98 -8.69
N ASP A 28 4.11 -3.12 -8.60
CA ASP A 28 4.04 -4.03 -7.45
C ASP A 28 5.41 -4.22 -6.76
N CYS A 29 6.51 -3.98 -7.50
CA CYS A 29 7.86 -3.96 -6.98
C CYS A 29 8.74 -2.93 -7.71
N VAL A 30 9.74 -2.42 -7.00
CA VAL A 30 10.83 -1.58 -7.52
C VAL A 30 12.10 -1.91 -6.72
N PRO A 31 13.30 -1.54 -7.20
CA PRO A 31 14.52 -1.66 -6.41
C PRO A 31 14.43 -0.89 -5.09
N ASN A 32 15.06 -1.41 -4.03
CA ASN A 32 15.02 -0.77 -2.70
C ASN A 32 15.61 0.65 -2.74
N GLU A 33 16.63 0.88 -3.57
CA GLU A 33 17.24 2.21 -3.78
C GLU A 33 16.20 3.22 -4.27
N GLU A 34 15.34 2.84 -5.23
CA GLU A 34 14.25 3.69 -5.71
C GLU A 34 13.25 4.01 -4.59
N ILE A 35 12.95 3.05 -3.71
CA ILE A 35 12.08 3.31 -2.54
C ILE A 35 12.70 4.37 -1.62
N PHE A 36 14.00 4.27 -1.33
CA PHE A 36 14.67 5.23 -0.45
C PHE A 36 14.73 6.63 -1.07
N ASP A 37 15.08 6.72 -2.35
CA ASP A 37 15.18 8.00 -3.06
C ASP A 37 13.82 8.71 -3.16
N GLU A 38 12.76 7.98 -3.52
CA GLU A 38 11.41 8.52 -3.63
C GLU A 38 10.82 8.89 -2.26
N LEU A 39 11.07 8.09 -1.22
CA LEU A 39 10.67 8.46 0.15
C LEU A 39 11.36 9.75 0.60
N ALA A 40 12.66 9.90 0.33
CA ALA A 40 13.39 11.13 0.65
C ALA A 40 12.79 12.33 -0.10
N ARG A 41 12.44 12.17 -1.39
CA ARG A 41 11.80 13.22 -2.22
C ARG A 41 10.46 13.70 -1.66
N ILE A 42 9.67 12.83 -1.04
CA ILE A 42 8.38 13.20 -0.43
C ILE A 42 8.50 13.64 1.04
N GLY A 43 9.72 13.77 1.57
CA GLY A 43 9.98 14.34 2.91
C GLY A 43 10.14 13.32 4.03
N TYR A 44 10.62 12.10 3.73
CA TYR A 44 11.06 11.15 4.76
C TYR A 44 12.47 11.51 5.26
N GLU A 45 12.59 11.87 6.53
CA GLU A 45 13.82 12.47 7.07
C GLU A 45 14.85 11.46 7.57
N LYS A 46 14.48 10.18 7.70
CA LYS A 46 15.39 9.17 8.28
C LYS A 46 16.28 8.52 7.24
N LEU A 47 17.59 8.68 7.41
CA LEU A 47 18.59 7.86 6.75
C LEU A 47 18.64 6.46 7.40
N SER A 48 18.28 5.42 6.65
CA SER A 48 18.38 4.03 7.09
C SER A 48 18.44 3.09 5.89
N THR A 49 19.15 1.97 6.04
CA THR A 49 19.15 0.87 5.05
C THR A 49 18.10 -0.20 5.36
N LYS A 50 17.33 -0.06 6.45
CA LYS A 50 16.31 -1.02 6.85
C LYS A 50 15.06 -0.83 5.99
N LEU A 51 14.48 -1.94 5.53
CA LEU A 51 13.20 -1.98 4.81
C LEU A 51 11.97 -1.89 5.72
N THR A 52 12.14 -1.27 6.89
CA THR A 52 11.07 -0.97 7.82
C THR A 52 11.13 0.51 8.16
N PHE A 53 10.07 1.20 7.76
CA PHE A 53 9.98 2.64 7.82
C PHE A 53 9.09 3.08 8.97
N TYR A 54 9.27 4.31 9.43
CA TYR A 54 8.58 4.84 10.59
C TYR A 54 7.90 6.15 10.24
N LYS A 55 6.57 6.23 10.40
CA LYS A 55 5.85 7.44 10.01
C LYS A 55 6.27 8.68 10.83
N ALA A 56 6.87 8.48 12.00
CA ALA A 56 7.39 9.55 12.86
C ALA A 56 8.38 10.51 12.15
N PHE A 57 9.03 10.07 11.08
CA PHE A 57 10.02 10.87 10.31
C PHE A 57 9.44 11.58 9.08
N PHE A 58 8.12 11.79 9.04
CA PHE A 58 7.48 12.65 8.06
C PHE A 58 6.92 13.91 8.72
N SER A 59 6.43 14.87 7.91
CA SER A 59 5.59 15.95 8.41
C SER A 59 4.24 15.42 8.93
N ASP A 60 3.54 16.23 9.73
CA ASP A 60 2.28 15.79 10.37
C ASP A 60 1.16 15.50 9.37
N GLN A 61 1.14 16.20 8.23
CA GLN A 61 0.21 15.93 7.14
C GLN A 61 0.43 14.53 6.55
N TRP A 62 1.68 14.18 6.25
CA TRP A 62 2.05 12.85 5.76
C TRP A 62 1.80 11.77 6.81
N LYS A 63 2.07 12.03 8.10
CA LYS A 63 1.76 11.09 9.19
C LYS A 63 0.29 10.70 9.21
N PHE A 64 -0.61 11.66 9.02
CA PHE A 64 -2.05 11.40 8.99
C PHE A 64 -2.43 10.52 7.79
N LEU A 65 -1.96 10.85 6.59
CA LEU A 65 -2.22 10.06 5.40
C LEU A 65 -1.67 8.63 5.51
N ILE A 66 -0.41 8.48 5.93
CA ILE A 66 0.23 7.18 6.12
C ILE A 66 -0.53 6.36 7.16
N HIS A 67 -0.96 6.99 8.26
CA HIS A 67 -1.75 6.32 9.27
C HIS A 67 -3.07 5.77 8.70
N MET A 68 -3.79 6.55 7.90
CA MET A 68 -5.03 6.11 7.25
C MET A 68 -4.78 4.91 6.33
N ILE A 69 -3.79 4.98 5.45
CA ILE A 69 -3.47 3.90 4.50
C ILE A 69 -3.08 2.63 5.26
N VAL A 70 -2.20 2.74 6.26
CA VAL A 70 -1.76 1.59 7.07
C VAL A 70 -2.93 0.96 7.82
N HIS A 71 -3.87 1.76 8.33
CA HIS A 71 -5.07 1.27 9.00
C HIS A 71 -6.03 0.55 8.06
N CYS A 72 -6.20 1.05 6.84
CA CYS A 72 -7.12 0.45 5.87
C CYS A 72 -6.57 -0.81 5.22
N LEU A 73 -5.26 -0.85 4.94
CA LEU A 73 -4.67 -1.86 4.04
C LEU A 73 -3.76 -2.85 4.74
N SER A 74 -3.18 -2.54 5.90
CA SER A 74 -2.21 -3.45 6.52
C SER A 74 -2.89 -4.47 7.44
N ALA A 75 -2.46 -5.73 7.37
CA ALA A 75 -2.91 -6.80 8.27
C ALA A 75 -2.42 -6.66 9.73
N LYS A 76 -1.72 -5.57 10.07
CA LYS A 76 -1.18 -5.34 11.41
C LYS A 76 -2.31 -5.10 12.41
N ARG A 77 -2.11 -5.59 13.63
CA ARG A 77 -2.99 -5.29 14.78
C ARG A 77 -2.35 -4.31 15.77
N THR A 78 -1.02 -4.16 15.70
CA THR A 78 -0.21 -3.34 16.60
C THR A 78 0.95 -2.68 15.84
N ALA A 79 1.70 -1.81 16.51
CA ALA A 79 2.87 -1.11 15.95
C ALA A 79 2.56 -0.22 14.73
N TRP A 80 1.50 0.59 14.82
CA TRP A 80 1.02 1.58 13.83
C TRP A 80 1.99 2.72 13.51
N ASN A 81 3.17 2.72 14.12
CA ASN A 81 4.25 3.62 13.78
C ASN A 81 5.13 3.06 12.64
N LYS A 82 5.12 1.75 12.39
CA LYS A 82 6.00 1.08 11.42
C LYS A 82 5.23 0.64 10.17
N PHE A 83 5.84 0.75 9.00
CA PHE A 83 5.32 0.21 7.74
C PHE A 83 6.41 -0.49 6.91
N SER A 84 6.00 -1.38 5.99
CA SER A 84 6.88 -2.20 5.13
C SER A 84 7.30 -1.46 3.86
N SER A 85 8.27 -2.00 3.12
CA SER A 85 8.64 -1.51 1.79
C SER A 85 7.49 -1.52 0.79
N THR A 86 6.63 -2.55 0.78
CA THR A 86 5.45 -2.60 -0.09
C THR A 86 4.47 -1.47 0.21
N MET A 87 4.23 -1.18 1.50
CA MET A 87 3.40 -0.05 1.90
C MET A 87 4.07 1.28 1.54
N ALA A 88 5.40 1.37 1.67
CA ALA A 88 6.16 2.54 1.22
C ALA A 88 5.98 2.79 -0.28
N LEU A 89 6.07 1.74 -1.10
CA LEU A 89 5.83 1.82 -2.55
C LEU A 89 4.41 2.27 -2.87
N ALA A 90 3.40 1.77 -2.15
CA ALA A 90 2.02 2.24 -2.30
C ALA A 90 1.88 3.73 -1.98
N ILE A 91 2.50 4.20 -0.88
CA ILE A 91 2.53 5.62 -0.50
C ILE A 91 3.22 6.47 -1.57
N ILE A 92 4.38 6.03 -2.07
CA ILE A 92 5.11 6.70 -3.14
C ILE A 92 4.25 6.80 -4.40
N CYS A 93 3.60 5.72 -4.82
CA CYS A 93 2.75 5.71 -6.01
C CYS A 93 1.59 6.70 -5.87
N LEU A 94 0.92 6.71 -4.71
CA LEU A 94 -0.13 7.69 -4.40
C LEU A 94 0.40 9.14 -4.42
N ALA A 95 1.57 9.38 -3.83
CA ALA A 95 2.19 10.70 -3.79
C ALA A 95 2.64 11.22 -5.16
N THR A 96 3.03 10.31 -6.06
CA THR A 96 3.59 10.63 -7.39
C THR A 96 2.60 10.45 -8.53
N GLY A 97 1.35 10.07 -8.24
CA GLY A 97 0.33 9.80 -9.25
C GLY A 97 0.60 8.55 -10.09
N ARG A 98 1.46 7.65 -9.64
CA ARG A 98 1.72 6.36 -10.29
C ARG A 98 0.67 5.33 -9.85
N LYS A 99 0.32 4.40 -10.73
CA LYS A 99 -0.56 3.27 -10.39
C LYS A 99 0.22 2.25 -9.55
N PHE A 100 -0.29 1.93 -8.37
CA PHE A 100 0.17 0.79 -7.56
C PHE A 100 -0.82 -0.37 -7.73
N ASN A 101 -0.34 -1.61 -7.78
CA ASN A 101 -1.19 -2.78 -7.91
C ASN A 101 -1.80 -3.19 -6.55
N PHE A 102 -2.83 -2.45 -6.11
CA PHE A 102 -3.55 -2.74 -4.87
C PHE A 102 -4.24 -4.09 -4.91
N SER A 103 -4.78 -4.49 -6.06
CA SER A 103 -5.40 -5.80 -6.23
C SER A 103 -4.42 -6.92 -5.87
N LYS A 104 -3.22 -6.92 -6.47
CA LYS A 104 -2.19 -7.89 -6.11
C LYS A 104 -1.85 -7.80 -4.63
N TYR A 105 -1.66 -6.59 -4.09
CA TYR A 105 -1.37 -6.42 -2.66
C TYR A 105 -2.46 -6.98 -1.73
N ILE A 106 -3.74 -6.83 -2.07
CA ILE A 106 -4.87 -7.25 -1.23
C ILE A 106 -5.15 -8.75 -1.39
N PHE A 107 -5.11 -9.28 -2.61
CA PHE A 107 -5.55 -10.64 -2.92
C PHE A 107 -4.43 -11.68 -2.86
N THR A 108 -3.16 -11.26 -2.86
CA THR A 108 -2.00 -12.17 -2.78
C THR A 108 -1.21 -12.08 -1.46
N ALA A 109 -1.69 -11.27 -0.50
CA ALA A 109 -1.09 -11.11 0.84
C ALA A 109 -1.03 -12.40 1.66
#